data_AF-W5LVP8-F1
#
_entry.id   AF-W5LVP8-F1
#
_cell.length_a   1.000
_cell.length_b   1.000
_cell.length_c   1.000
_cell.angle_alpha   90.00
_cell.angle_beta   90.00
_cell.angle_gamma   90.00
#
_symmetry.space_group_name_H-M   'P 1'
#
loop_
_entity.id
_entity.type
_entity.pdbx_description
1 polymer ?
#
loop_
_entity_poly.entity_id
_entity_poly.type
_entity_poly.pdbx_seq_one_letter_code
_entity_poly.pdbx_strand_id
1 'polypeptide(L)'
;VRSPPQLPHGLPPFAPDLLADVEERFLRDPEWLPLHDKDAAFEKFRRAVKRDTRLDALLHCQVSPLHSSLSVVRNPTTGELLDFAEVLLEDTGLSCKNSLSLLRPPGPPGQSLRGSTTNYPFLPGGMDEPSLEQIKTKTQKEEDIDFENDVKPPTGQLSLLSLLSGFDDIIDARPEREGGER
;
A
#
# COMPACT_ATOMS: atom_id res chain seq x y z
N VAL A 1 62.64 42.54 45.06
CA VAL A 1 61.45 41.91 44.44
C VAL A 1 61.33 42.46 43.02
N ARG A 2 61.61 41.66 41.99
CA ARG A 2 61.62 42.11 40.59
C ARG A 2 60.18 42.18 40.07
N SER A 3 59.80 43.30 39.47
CA SER A 3 58.50 43.46 38.79
C SER A 3 58.42 42.54 37.56
N PRO A 4 57.24 41.96 37.26
CA PRO A 4 57.07 41.11 36.09
C PRO A 4 57.16 41.94 34.79
N PRO A 5 57.63 41.35 33.68
CA PRO A 5 57.72 42.04 32.39
C PRO A 5 56.33 42.42 31.86
N GLN A 6 56.15 43.68 31.46
CA GLN A 6 54.92 44.18 30.81
C GLN A 6 54.99 43.92 29.30
N LEU A 7 54.03 43.16 28.77
CA LEU A 7 53.87 42.93 27.34
C LEU A 7 53.34 44.21 26.66
N PRO A 8 53.83 44.58 25.46
CA PRO A 8 53.56 45.87 24.82
C PRO A 8 52.07 46.10 24.47
N HIS A 9 51.23 45.06 24.46
CA HIS A 9 49.81 45.16 24.07
C HIS A 9 48.85 44.58 25.14
N GLY A 10 49.35 44.32 26.36
CA GLY A 10 48.58 43.65 27.41
C GLY A 10 48.22 42.21 27.06
N LEU A 11 47.57 41.51 28.00
CA LEU A 11 46.90 40.24 27.68
C LEU A 11 45.64 40.59 26.86
N PRO A 12 45.29 39.80 25.82
CA PRO A 12 44.04 40.00 25.09
C PRO A 12 42.86 40.00 26.06
N PRO A 13 41.77 40.74 25.77
CA PRO A 13 40.60 40.78 26.63
C PRO A 13 40.16 39.36 26.95
N PHE A 14 39.95 39.11 28.25
CA PHE A 14 39.59 37.79 28.79
C PHE A 14 38.50 37.16 27.93
N ALA A 15 38.79 35.98 27.35
CA ALA A 15 37.79 35.23 26.62
C ALA A 15 36.60 34.98 27.58
N PRO A 16 35.35 35.15 27.14
CA PRO A 16 34.21 34.83 27.98
C PRO A 16 34.32 33.39 28.49
N ASP A 17 33.74 33.14 29.65
CA ASP A 17 33.72 31.79 30.22
C ASP A 17 33.15 30.81 29.18
N LEU A 18 33.80 29.66 29.02
CA LEU A 18 33.47 28.68 27.98
C LEU A 18 32.00 28.26 28.08
N LEU A 19 31.48 28.16 29.30
CA LEU A 19 30.08 27.84 29.56
C LEU A 19 29.14 28.92 29.01
N ALA A 20 29.46 30.20 29.22
CA ALA A 20 28.67 31.32 28.71
C ALA A 20 28.72 31.38 27.17
N ASP A 21 29.89 31.10 26.59
CA ASP A 21 30.07 31.06 25.13
C ASP A 21 29.29 29.90 24.48
N VAL A 22 29.21 28.74 25.16
CA VAL A 22 28.40 27.60 24.71
C VAL A 22 26.90 27.87 24.87
N GLU A 23 26.49 28.48 25.99
CA GLU A 23 25.09 28.83 26.23
C GLU A 23 24.59 29.83 25.20
N GLU A 24 25.35 30.90 24.95
CA GLU A 24 24.98 31.95 23.99
C GLU A 24 24.93 31.44 22.55
N ARG A 25 25.88 30.60 22.14
CA ARG A 25 25.97 30.13 20.76
C ARG A 25 25.08 28.94 20.44
N PHE A 26 24.85 28.05 21.40
CA PHE A 26 24.19 26.76 21.12
C PHE A 26 22.86 26.55 21.83
N LEU A 27 22.63 27.17 23.00
CA LEU A 27 21.47 26.88 23.85
C LEU A 27 20.42 28.01 23.90
N ARG A 28 20.76 29.21 23.42
CA ARG A 28 19.93 30.41 23.55
C ARG A 28 18.72 30.43 22.61
N ASP A 29 18.85 29.85 21.43
CA ASP A 29 17.77 29.75 20.46
C ASP A 29 17.79 28.34 19.84
N PRO A 30 16.71 27.56 19.87
CA PRO A 30 16.69 26.30 19.13
C PRO A 30 16.69 26.53 17.60
N GLU A 31 16.28 27.69 17.08
CA GLU A 31 16.06 27.91 15.64
C GLU A 31 17.36 28.03 14.82
N TRP A 32 18.51 28.33 15.44
CA TRP A 32 19.79 28.40 14.71
C TRP A 32 20.34 27.02 14.33
N LEU A 33 19.82 25.93 14.93
CA LEU A 33 20.30 24.59 14.64
C LEU A 33 19.90 24.22 13.19
N PRO A 34 20.83 23.76 12.34
CA PRO A 34 20.53 23.43 10.93
C PRO A 34 19.43 22.38 10.70
N LEU A 35 19.05 21.61 11.74
CA LEU A 35 17.93 20.68 11.69
C LEU A 35 16.56 21.40 11.63
N HIS A 36 16.48 22.61 12.19
CA HIS A 36 15.26 23.41 12.25
C HIS A 36 15.08 24.33 11.04
N ASP A 37 16.08 24.44 10.16
CA ASP A 37 15.96 25.09 8.85
C ASP A 37 15.16 24.20 7.89
N LYS A 38 13.83 24.30 8.00
CA LYS A 38 12.87 23.53 7.21
C LYS A 38 13.02 23.80 5.72
N ASP A 39 13.38 25.02 5.34
CA ASP A 39 13.47 25.43 3.93
C ASP A 39 14.73 24.88 3.27
N ALA A 40 15.89 24.96 3.95
CA ALA A 40 17.11 24.34 3.45
C ALA A 40 17.03 22.81 3.48
N ALA A 41 16.42 22.22 4.50
CA ALA A 41 16.19 20.78 4.57
C ALA A 41 15.24 20.30 3.46
N PHE A 42 14.16 21.04 3.18
CA PHE A 42 13.21 20.75 2.11
C PHE A 42 13.86 20.87 0.73
N GLU A 43 14.62 21.93 0.45
CA GLU A 43 15.32 22.08 -0.82
C GLU A 43 16.42 21.03 -1.01
N LYS A 44 17.13 20.66 0.07
CA LYS A 44 18.09 19.54 0.05
C LYS A 44 17.39 18.22 -0.26
N PHE A 45 16.25 17.95 0.36
CA PHE A 45 15.44 16.75 0.10
C PHE A 45 14.89 16.75 -1.33
N ARG A 46 14.39 17.88 -1.83
CA ARG A 46 13.86 18.04 -3.19
C ARG A 46 14.93 17.83 -4.26
N ARG A 47 16.18 18.24 -3.99
CA ARG A 47 17.32 18.00 -4.88
C ARG A 47 17.86 16.57 -4.80
N ALA A 48 17.87 15.98 -3.60
CA ALA A 48 18.40 14.63 -3.37
C ALA A 48 17.42 13.52 -3.76
N VAL A 49 16.11 13.75 -3.62
CA VAL A 49 15.05 12.76 -3.87
C VAL A 49 14.25 13.19 -5.08
N LYS A 50 14.54 12.58 -6.23
CA LYS A 50 13.63 12.62 -7.38
C LYS A 50 12.48 11.64 -7.10
N ARG A 51 11.25 12.13 -7.14
CA ARG A 51 10.06 11.27 -7.06
C ARG A 51 9.93 10.50 -8.38
N ASP A 52 9.98 9.19 -8.29
CA ASP A 52 9.67 8.30 -9.41
C ASP A 52 8.24 7.80 -9.23
N THR A 53 7.31 8.29 -10.06
CA THR A 53 5.89 7.95 -10.00
C THR A 53 5.65 6.66 -10.79
N ARG A 54 5.78 5.51 -10.12
CA ARG A 54 5.52 4.19 -10.73
C ARG A 54 4.12 3.70 -10.37
N LEU A 55 3.12 4.13 -11.13
CA LEU A 55 1.74 3.75 -10.88
C LEU A 55 1.50 2.25 -11.05
N ASP A 56 2.19 1.62 -11.99
CA ASP A 56 2.07 0.18 -12.24
C ASP A 56 2.44 -0.66 -11.01
N ALA A 57 3.32 -0.16 -10.14
CA ALA A 57 3.73 -0.85 -8.93
C ALA A 57 2.63 -0.88 -7.85
N LEU A 58 1.58 -0.06 -7.99
CA LEU A 58 0.40 -0.09 -7.13
C LEU A 58 -0.59 -1.17 -7.58
N LEU A 59 -0.49 -1.63 -8.83
CA LEU A 59 -1.39 -2.63 -9.38
C LEU A 59 -0.98 -4.02 -8.88
N HIS A 60 -1.97 -4.78 -8.42
CA HIS A 60 -1.76 -6.14 -7.95
C HIS A 60 -2.49 -7.12 -8.86
N CYS A 61 -1.73 -8.02 -9.48
CA CYS A 61 -2.28 -9.14 -10.24
C CYS A 61 -2.22 -10.40 -9.37
N GLN A 62 -3.39 -11.00 -9.10
CA GLN A 62 -3.45 -12.26 -8.36
C GLN A 62 -3.01 -13.42 -9.27
N VAL A 63 -2.27 -14.36 -8.71
CA VAL A 63 -1.92 -15.60 -9.42
C VAL A 63 -3.19 -16.43 -9.63
N SER A 64 -3.32 -17.03 -10.81
CA SER A 64 -4.44 -17.91 -11.11
C SER A 64 -4.43 -19.14 -10.17
N PRO A 65 -5.56 -19.50 -9.53
CA PRO A 65 -5.66 -20.70 -8.71
C PRO A 65 -5.33 -21.97 -9.50
N LEU A 66 -4.73 -22.96 -8.83
CA LEU A 66 -4.45 -24.26 -9.44
C LEU A 66 -5.76 -25.01 -9.72
N HIS A 67 -5.85 -25.62 -10.91
CA HIS A 67 -7.06 -26.28 -11.41
C HIS A 67 -7.02 -27.82 -11.35
N SER A 68 -5.93 -28.40 -10.87
CA SER A 68 -5.78 -29.85 -10.72
C SER A 68 -5.14 -30.20 -9.38
N SER A 69 -5.41 -31.42 -8.91
CA SER A 69 -4.80 -32.00 -7.72
C SER A 69 -4.35 -33.43 -7.98
N LEU A 70 -3.48 -33.94 -7.11
CA LEU A 70 -3.06 -35.34 -7.14
C LEU A 70 -4.00 -36.18 -6.26
N SER A 71 -4.70 -37.12 -6.89
CA SER A 71 -5.46 -38.17 -6.23
C SER A 71 -4.62 -39.42 -6.08
N VAL A 72 -4.81 -40.12 -4.96
CA VAL A 72 -4.05 -41.31 -4.62
C VAL A 72 -4.88 -42.55 -4.96
N VAL A 73 -4.35 -43.40 -5.83
CA VAL A 73 -4.98 -44.68 -6.19
C VAL A 73 -4.54 -45.75 -5.19
N ARG A 74 -5.49 -46.30 -4.45
CA ARG A 74 -5.24 -47.34 -3.44
C ARG A 74 -5.88 -48.67 -3.83
N ASN A 75 -5.27 -49.76 -3.40
CA ASN A 75 -5.89 -51.07 -3.45
C ASN A 75 -7.14 -51.08 -2.53
N PRO A 76 -8.34 -51.45 -3.02
CA PRO A 76 -9.58 -51.37 -2.24
C PRO A 76 -9.62 -52.37 -1.07
N THR A 77 -8.84 -53.44 -1.12
CA THR A 77 -8.82 -54.49 -0.09
C THR A 77 -7.65 -54.31 0.88
N THR A 78 -6.45 -53.99 0.41
CA THR A 78 -5.25 -53.85 1.27
C THR A 78 -4.99 -52.42 1.73
N GLY A 79 -5.52 -51.41 1.03
CA GLY A 79 -5.26 -50.00 1.29
C GLY A 79 -3.88 -49.51 0.85
N GLU A 80 -3.07 -50.39 0.26
CA GLU A 80 -1.73 -50.07 -0.26
C GLU A 80 -1.81 -49.00 -1.36
N LEU A 81 -0.81 -48.11 -1.38
CA LEU A 81 -0.65 -47.08 -2.39
C LEU A 81 -0.16 -47.73 -3.68
N LEU A 82 -0.94 -47.61 -4.76
CA LEU A 82 -0.59 -48.17 -6.06
C LEU A 82 0.00 -47.09 -6.98
N ASP A 83 -0.67 -45.95 -7.07
CA ASP A 83 -0.30 -44.89 -8.02
C ASP A 83 -0.85 -43.51 -7.60
N PHE A 84 -0.47 -42.48 -8.35
CA PHE A 84 -1.00 -41.12 -8.25
C PHE A 84 -1.59 -40.70 -9.61
N ALA A 85 -2.81 -40.17 -9.59
CA ALA A 85 -3.49 -39.67 -10.78
C ALA A 85 -3.80 -38.18 -10.60
N GLU A 86 -3.53 -37.38 -11.63
CA GLU A 86 -3.96 -36.00 -11.66
C GLU A 86 -5.46 -35.91 -11.96
N VAL A 87 -6.19 -35.14 -11.15
CA VAL A 87 -7.64 -34.97 -11.24
C VAL A 87 -7.97 -33.48 -11.21
N LEU A 88 -8.89 -33.05 -12.07
CA LEU A 88 -9.35 -31.67 -12.11
C LEU A 88 -10.14 -31.31 -10.84
N LEU A 89 -9.90 -30.11 -10.31
CA LEU A 89 -10.63 -29.55 -9.19
C LEU A 89 -11.78 -28.69 -9.71
N GLU A 90 -12.98 -28.92 -9.19
CA GLU A 90 -14.13 -28.05 -9.45
C GLU A 90 -14.06 -26.79 -8.56
N ASP A 91 -13.59 -26.95 -7.32
CA ASP A 91 -13.56 -25.94 -6.26
C ASP A 91 -12.26 -25.13 -6.21
N THR A 92 -11.95 -24.44 -7.30
CA THR A 92 -10.69 -23.67 -7.42
C THR A 92 -10.85 -22.23 -6.93
N GLY A 93 -9.84 -21.71 -6.23
CA GLY A 93 -9.83 -20.30 -5.80
C GLY A 93 -10.88 -19.95 -4.73
N LEU A 94 -11.36 -20.94 -3.97
CA LEU A 94 -12.27 -20.69 -2.85
C LEU A 94 -11.60 -19.78 -1.81
N SER A 95 -12.35 -18.80 -1.32
CA SER A 95 -11.89 -17.83 -0.35
C SER A 95 -13.02 -17.41 0.56
N CYS A 96 -12.67 -16.71 1.65
CA CYS A 96 -13.67 -16.14 2.54
C CYS A 96 -14.55 -15.06 1.89
N LYS A 97 -14.21 -14.61 0.67
CA LYS A 97 -14.88 -13.53 -0.08
C LYS A 97 -15.69 -14.02 -1.27
N ASN A 98 -15.70 -15.30 -1.59
CA ASN A 98 -16.44 -15.81 -2.75
C ASN A 98 -17.15 -17.14 -2.49
N SER A 99 -16.95 -17.77 -1.33
CA SER A 99 -17.44 -19.12 -1.07
C SER A 99 -18.08 -19.25 0.32
N LEU A 100 -19.16 -20.03 0.34
CA LEU A 100 -19.83 -20.55 1.54
C LEU A 100 -19.32 -21.95 1.94
N SER A 101 -18.49 -22.58 1.11
CA SER A 101 -18.02 -23.95 1.34
C SER A 101 -17.01 -24.05 2.49
N LEU A 102 -17.06 -25.19 3.19
CA LEU A 102 -16.07 -25.55 4.21
C LEU A 102 -14.70 -25.91 3.62
N LEU A 103 -14.62 -26.16 2.31
CA LEU A 103 -13.40 -26.52 1.61
C LEU A 103 -12.45 -25.34 1.38
N ARG A 104 -12.90 -24.10 1.62
CA ARG A 104 -12.05 -22.92 1.49
C ARG A 104 -10.87 -22.97 2.49
N PRO A 105 -9.70 -22.45 2.13
CA PRO A 105 -8.53 -22.45 3.01
C PRO A 105 -8.79 -21.67 4.30
N PRO A 106 -8.15 -22.07 5.42
CA PRO A 106 -8.32 -21.38 6.69
C PRO A 106 -7.83 -19.94 6.59
N GLY A 107 -8.53 -19.04 7.29
CA GLY A 107 -8.15 -17.63 7.36
C GLY A 107 -6.88 -17.40 8.17
N PRO A 108 -6.40 -16.14 8.23
CA PRO A 108 -5.23 -15.77 9.02
C PRO A 108 -5.40 -16.15 10.51
N PRO A 109 -4.33 -16.59 11.19
CA PRO A 109 -4.41 -17.13 12.56
C PRO A 109 -4.97 -16.12 13.57
N GLY A 110 -4.71 -14.82 13.37
CA GLY A 110 -5.22 -13.74 14.24
C GLY A 110 -6.74 -13.54 14.20
N GLN A 111 -7.45 -14.19 13.27
CA GLN A 111 -8.90 -14.09 13.11
C GLN A 111 -9.63 -15.41 13.40
N SER A 112 -8.97 -16.39 14.03
CA SER A 112 -9.50 -17.76 14.17
C SER A 112 -10.84 -17.86 14.92
N LEU A 113 -11.06 -17.04 15.96
CA LEU A 113 -12.27 -17.12 16.80
C LEU A 113 -13.40 -16.24 16.28
N ARG A 114 -13.14 -14.94 16.16
CA ARG A 114 -14.17 -13.95 15.79
C ARG A 114 -14.40 -13.86 14.28
N GLY A 115 -13.41 -14.23 13.48
CA GLY A 115 -13.42 -13.99 12.04
C GLY A 115 -13.43 -12.50 11.69
N SER A 116 -13.86 -12.22 10.47
CA SER A 116 -14.14 -10.87 9.96
C SER A 116 -15.59 -10.77 9.52
N THR A 117 -16.24 -9.64 9.79
CA THR A 117 -17.61 -9.36 9.34
C THR A 117 -17.74 -9.28 7.82
N THR A 118 -16.62 -9.12 7.13
CA THR A 118 -16.57 -9.08 5.67
C THR A 118 -16.45 -10.47 5.03
N ASN A 119 -16.35 -11.55 5.83
CA ASN A 119 -16.27 -12.91 5.33
C ASN A 119 -17.67 -13.48 5.14
N TYR A 120 -17.87 -14.22 4.06
CA TYR A 120 -19.09 -15.00 3.89
C TYR A 120 -19.16 -16.11 4.95
N PRO A 121 -20.34 -16.35 5.55
CA PRO A 121 -20.54 -17.45 6.49
C PRO A 121 -20.42 -18.80 5.77
N PHE A 122 -20.22 -19.88 6.51
CA PHE A 122 -20.30 -21.21 5.92
C PHE A 122 -21.76 -21.57 5.62
N LEU A 123 -21.97 -22.39 4.59
CA LEU A 123 -23.28 -22.90 4.22
C LEU A 123 -23.85 -23.72 5.39
N PRO A 124 -25.02 -23.34 5.94
CA PRO A 124 -25.61 -24.08 7.04
C PRO A 124 -26.07 -25.46 6.57
N GLY A 125 -25.98 -26.44 7.45
CA GLY A 125 -26.42 -27.81 7.15
C GLY A 125 -27.90 -27.86 6.78
N GLY A 126 -28.24 -28.70 5.79
CA GLY A 126 -29.60 -28.86 5.27
C GLY A 126 -29.99 -27.88 4.16
N MET A 127 -29.06 -27.01 3.74
CA MET A 127 -29.18 -26.24 2.50
C MET A 127 -28.30 -26.87 1.42
N ASP A 128 -28.86 -27.01 0.21
CA ASP A 128 -28.10 -27.49 -0.93
C ASP A 128 -27.21 -26.38 -1.49
N GLU A 129 -25.97 -26.72 -1.84
CA GLU A 129 -25.06 -25.80 -2.51
C GLU A 129 -25.59 -25.51 -3.92
N PRO A 130 -25.72 -24.22 -4.32
CA PRO A 130 -26.24 -23.89 -5.64
C PRO A 130 -25.33 -24.44 -6.73
N SER A 131 -25.89 -25.24 -7.63
CA SER A 131 -25.15 -25.82 -8.74
C SER A 131 -24.81 -24.76 -9.80
N LEU A 132 -23.72 -24.99 -10.54
CA LEU A 132 -23.36 -24.14 -11.69
C LEU A 132 -24.48 -24.05 -12.73
N GLU A 133 -25.32 -25.09 -12.86
CA GLU A 133 -26.46 -25.10 -13.77
C GLU A 133 -27.56 -24.13 -13.33
N GLN A 134 -27.82 -24.06 -12.02
CA GLN A 134 -28.76 -23.09 -11.45
C GLN A 134 -28.26 -21.65 -11.61
N ILE A 135 -26.95 -21.41 -11.44
CA ILE A 135 -26.34 -20.09 -11.58
C ILE A 135 -26.32 -19.62 -13.05
N LYS A 136 -26.12 -20.53 -14.01
CA LYS A 136 -26.12 -20.19 -15.44
C LYS A 136 -27.51 -19.83 -15.99
N THR A 137 -28.57 -20.17 -15.26
CA THR A 137 -29.93 -19.88 -15.69
C THR A 137 -30.19 -18.38 -15.51
N LYS A 138 -30.11 -17.62 -16.61
CA LYS A 138 -30.35 -16.17 -16.59
C LYS A 138 -31.66 -15.83 -15.88
N THR A 139 -31.57 -15.17 -14.74
CA THR A 139 -32.75 -14.71 -14.01
C THR A 139 -33.30 -13.45 -14.69
N GLN A 140 -34.60 -13.19 -14.57
CA GLN A 140 -35.29 -12.03 -15.18
C GLN A 140 -34.71 -10.63 -14.85
N LYS A 141 -33.73 -10.56 -13.92
CA LYS A 141 -33.07 -9.32 -13.48
C LYS A 141 -31.64 -9.14 -14.02
N GLU A 142 -31.13 -10.11 -14.77
CA GLU A 142 -29.80 -9.99 -15.38
C GLU A 142 -29.93 -9.16 -16.66
N GLU A 143 -29.26 -8.00 -16.68
CA GLU A 143 -29.14 -7.14 -17.84
C GLU A 143 -27.98 -7.62 -18.72
N ASP A 144 -28.18 -7.69 -20.04
CA ASP A 144 -27.11 -8.00 -20.98
C ASP A 144 -26.23 -6.75 -21.14
N ILE A 145 -25.02 -6.80 -20.57
CA ILE A 145 -24.02 -5.72 -20.68
C ILE A 145 -23.43 -5.76 -22.09
N ASP A 146 -23.64 -4.70 -22.86
CA ASP A 146 -23.04 -4.52 -24.17
C ASP A 146 -21.68 -3.82 -24.02
N PHE A 147 -20.59 -4.59 -24.05
CA PHE A 147 -19.24 -4.05 -23.86
C PHE A 147 -18.78 -3.06 -24.95
N GLU A 148 -19.47 -2.94 -26.09
CA GLU A 148 -19.16 -1.90 -27.08
C GLU A 148 -19.93 -0.60 -26.83
N ASN A 149 -21.19 -0.69 -26.38
CA ASN A 149 -22.07 0.46 -26.21
C ASN A 149 -22.18 0.96 -24.76
N ASP A 150 -22.00 0.08 -23.76
CA ASP A 150 -22.10 0.34 -22.32
C ASP A 150 -20.76 0.66 -21.65
N VAL A 151 -19.71 0.97 -22.42
CA VAL A 151 -18.43 1.51 -21.87
C VAL A 151 -18.65 2.85 -21.17
N LYS A 152 -19.79 3.50 -21.41
CA LYS A 152 -20.20 4.70 -20.68
C LYS A 152 -20.77 4.27 -19.33
N PRO A 153 -20.24 4.78 -18.20
CA PRO A 153 -20.80 4.47 -16.90
C PRO A 153 -22.28 4.85 -16.87
N PRO A 154 -23.12 4.11 -16.13
CA PRO A 154 -24.55 4.40 -16.03
C PRO A 154 -24.73 5.86 -15.66
N THR A 155 -25.52 6.58 -16.46
CA THR A 155 -25.78 8.02 -16.32
C THR A 155 -26.25 8.32 -14.90
N GLY A 156 -25.39 8.93 -14.09
CA GLY A 156 -25.67 9.26 -12.69
C GLY A 156 -24.49 9.10 -11.72
N GLN A 157 -23.40 8.42 -12.12
CA GLN A 157 -22.18 8.34 -11.32
C GLN A 157 -21.04 9.13 -11.98
N LEU A 158 -20.41 10.03 -11.22
CA LEU A 158 -19.18 10.71 -11.65
C LEU A 158 -18.10 9.65 -11.90
N SER A 159 -17.64 9.53 -13.13
CA SER A 159 -16.58 8.60 -13.48
C SER A 159 -15.30 8.99 -12.73
N LEU A 160 -14.74 8.07 -11.96
CA LEU A 160 -13.43 8.26 -11.31
C LEU A 160 -12.34 8.63 -12.32
N LEU A 161 -12.43 8.12 -13.57
CA LEU A 161 -11.50 8.51 -14.64
C LEU A 161 -11.65 9.98 -15.05
N SER A 162 -12.88 10.52 -15.04
CA SER A 162 -13.11 11.95 -15.31
C SER A 162 -12.66 12.87 -14.17
N LEU A 163 -12.64 12.36 -12.93
CA LEU A 163 -12.03 13.08 -11.80
C LEU A 163 -10.50 13.07 -11.92
N LEU A 164 -9.92 11.93 -12.30
CA LEU A 164 -8.46 11.77 -12.44
C LEU A 164 -7.87 12.61 -13.57
N SER A 165 -8.59 12.81 -14.69
CA SER A 165 -8.12 13.70 -15.76
C SER A 165 -7.95 15.15 -15.32
N GLY A 166 -8.71 15.61 -14.32
CA GLY A 166 -8.54 16.97 -13.76
C GLY A 166 -7.30 17.13 -12.88
N PHE A 167 -6.67 16.04 -12.44
CA PHE A 167 -5.44 16.10 -11.64
C PHE A 167 -4.17 16.17 -12.48
N ASP A 168 -4.17 15.67 -13.72
CA ASP A 168 -3.01 15.79 -14.63
C ASP A 168 -2.71 17.28 -14.93
N ASP A 169 -3.75 18.10 -15.11
CA ASP A 169 -3.63 19.55 -15.30
C ASP A 169 -3.01 20.27 -14.08
N ILE A 170 -3.18 19.72 -12.87
CA ILE A 170 -2.64 20.28 -11.61
C ILE A 170 -1.17 19.88 -11.42
N ILE A 171 -0.77 18.69 -11.86
CA ILE A 171 0.61 18.20 -11.74
C ILE A 171 1.55 18.94 -12.72
N ASP A 172 1.05 19.31 -13.90
CA ASP A 172 1.81 20.04 -14.91
C ASP A 172 1.82 21.57 -14.74
N ALA A 173 1.06 22.10 -13.78
CA ALA A 173 1.09 23.51 -13.41
C ALA A 173 2.44 23.89 -12.76
N ARG A 174 3.45 24.16 -13.59
CA ARG A 174 4.67 24.85 -13.15
C ARG A 174 4.30 26.24 -12.65
N PRO A 175 4.83 26.71 -11.51
CA PRO A 175 4.70 28.11 -11.15
C PRO A 175 5.42 28.95 -12.21
N GLU A 176 4.66 29.77 -12.93
CA GLU A 176 5.18 30.89 -13.73
C GLU A 176 6.17 31.65 -12.84
N ARG A 177 7.46 31.59 -13.18
CA ARG A 177 8.41 32.52 -12.59
C ARG A 177 8.13 33.85 -13.27
N GLU A 178 7.48 34.76 -12.57
CA GLU A 178 7.46 36.16 -12.96
C GLU A 178 8.90 36.61 -13.14
N GLY A 179 9.30 36.77 -14.40
CA GLY A 179 10.54 37.40 -14.78
C GLY A 179 10.49 38.84 -14.33
N GLY A 180 11.53 39.27 -13.62
CA GLY A 180 11.67 40.65 -13.22
C GLY A 180 11.73 41.59 -14.42
N GLU A 181 11.11 42.75 -14.26
CA GLU A 181 11.56 43.98 -14.90
C GLU A 181 11.71 45.08 -13.84
N ARG A 182 12.97 45.50 -13.69
CA ARG A 182 13.49 46.81 -13.26
C ARG A 182 13.34 47.25 -11.79
#